data_AF-A0A845WIT3-F1
#
_entry.id   AF-A0A845WIT3-F1
#
_cell.length_a   1.000
_cell.length_b   1.000
_cell.length_c   1.000
_cell.angle_alpha   90.00
_cell.angle_beta   90.00
_cell.angle_gamma   90.00
#
_symmetry.space_group_name_H-M   'P 1'
#
loop_
_entity.id
_entity.type
_entity.pdbx_description
1 polymer ?
#
loop_
_entity_poly.entity_id
_entity_poly.type
_entity_poly.pdbx_seq_one_letter_code
_entity_poly.pdbx_strand_id
1 'polypeptide(L)'
;MQLLWRDCVVLELLFWVKPIEVDGQQFSYMMSIGAYTTPFNLTGNPALVMPFTRSKKGLPMGIQIVGRRGSDMKLLGIAEKLTQVTGLFQRPPGY
;
A
#
# COMPACT_ATOMS: atom_id res chain seq x y z
N MET A 1 -19.54 -30.43 -18.95
CA MET A 1 -19.17 -30.35 -17.52
C MET A 1 -19.10 -28.87 -17.16
N GLN A 2 -20.27 -28.33 -16.87
CA GLN A 2 -20.60 -26.92 -16.80
C GLN A 2 -21.29 -26.78 -15.45
N LEU A 3 -20.59 -26.24 -14.45
CA LEU A 3 -21.06 -25.84 -13.09
C LEU A 3 -19.84 -25.82 -12.15
N LEU A 4 -19.05 -24.74 -12.15
CA LEU A 4 -18.09 -24.46 -11.07
C LEU A 4 -17.72 -22.96 -11.03
N TRP A 5 -18.71 -22.07 -10.94
CA TRP A 5 -18.46 -20.61 -10.98
C TRP A 5 -19.44 -19.75 -10.16
N ARG A 6 -19.81 -20.14 -8.92
CA ARG A 6 -20.68 -19.27 -8.09
C ARG A 6 -20.12 -18.73 -6.79
N ASP A 7 -19.12 -19.35 -6.16
CA ASP A 7 -18.78 -18.94 -4.76
C ASP A 7 -17.30 -18.67 -4.47
N CYS A 8 -16.41 -18.68 -5.48
CA CYS A 8 -14.97 -18.45 -5.26
C CYS A 8 -14.43 -17.40 -6.22
N VAL A 9 -14.03 -16.23 -5.70
CA VAL A 9 -13.08 -15.35 -6.39
C VAL A 9 -11.72 -16.02 -6.29
N VAL A 10 -11.33 -16.75 -7.33
CA VAL A 10 -9.93 -17.13 -7.51
C VAL A 10 -9.19 -15.85 -7.90
N LEU A 11 -8.79 -15.06 -6.91
CA LEU A 11 -7.87 -13.96 -7.13
C LEU A 11 -6.63 -14.58 -7.77
N GLU A 12 -6.19 -14.05 -8.91
CA GLU A 12 -4.93 -14.45 -9.55
C GLU A 12 -3.74 -14.14 -8.62
N LEU A 13 -3.50 -15.01 -7.64
CA LEU A 13 -2.36 -14.93 -6.72
C LEU A 13 -1.02 -15.05 -7.45
N LEU A 14 -1.01 -15.58 -8.68
CA LEU A 14 0.19 -15.80 -9.49
C LEU A 14 0.92 -14.49 -9.85
N PHE A 15 0.26 -13.34 -9.89
CA PHE A 15 0.94 -12.05 -10.13
C PHE A 15 1.72 -11.57 -8.89
N TRP A 16 1.30 -11.96 -7.69
CA TRP A 16 1.88 -11.54 -6.40
C TRP A 16 3.02 -12.45 -5.91
N VAL A 17 3.17 -13.65 -6.51
CA VAL A 17 4.23 -14.61 -6.16
C VAL A 17 5.49 -14.39 -7.01
N LYS A 18 5.40 -13.68 -8.13
CA LYS A 18 6.57 -13.41 -8.98
C LYS A 18 7.59 -12.55 -8.23
N PRO A 19 8.87 -12.93 -8.21
CA PRO A 19 9.92 -12.10 -7.65
C PRO A 19 10.01 -10.79 -8.43
N ILE A 20 10.25 -9.70 -7.71
CA ILE A 20 10.60 -8.40 -8.27
C ILE A 20 12.12 -8.23 -8.23
N GLU A 21 12.71 -7.82 -9.34
CA GLU A 21 14.12 -7.49 -9.39
C GLU A 21 14.32 -6.04 -8.92
N VAL A 22 15.19 -5.85 -7.92
CA VAL A 22 15.59 -4.54 -7.40
C VAL A 22 17.12 -4.54 -7.32
N ASP A 23 17.77 -3.65 -8.07
CA ASP A 23 19.24 -3.51 -8.13
C ASP A 23 19.98 -4.85 -8.39
N GLY A 24 19.42 -5.69 -9.26
CA GLY A 24 19.99 -7.00 -9.63
C GLY A 24 19.73 -8.12 -8.62
N GLN A 25 18.98 -7.87 -7.55
CA GLN A 25 18.58 -8.87 -6.56
C GLN A 25 17.09 -9.19 -6.70
N GLN A 26 16.74 -10.47 -6.52
CA GLN A 26 15.36 -10.94 -6.58
C GLN A 26 14.72 -10.90 -5.20
N PHE A 27 13.62 -10.17 -5.07
CA PHE A 27 12.83 -10.08 -3.84
C PHE A 27 11.45 -10.67 -4.03
N SER A 28 10.96 -11.43 -3.04
CA SER A 28 9.55 -11.81 -3.00
C SER A 28 8.70 -10.56 -2.78
N TYR A 29 7.77 -10.31 -3.70
CA TYR A 29 6.86 -9.17 -3.63
C TYR A 29 6.01 -9.20 -2.34
N MET A 30 5.47 -10.38 -2.01
CA MET A 30 4.65 -10.58 -0.82
C MET A 30 5.42 -10.36 0.49
N MET A 31 6.65 -10.87 0.60
CA MET A 31 7.48 -10.63 1.78
C MET A 31 7.88 -9.16 1.89
N SER A 32 8.20 -8.52 0.76
CA SER A 32 8.61 -7.12 0.72
C SER A 32 7.50 -6.19 1.21
N ILE A 33 6.26 -6.38 0.77
CA ILE A 33 5.12 -5.58 1.24
C ILE A 33 4.73 -5.99 2.66
N GLY A 34 4.70 -7.29 2.94
CA GLY A 34 4.31 -7.84 4.23
C GLY A 34 5.18 -7.31 5.38
N ALA A 35 6.46 -7.05 5.14
CA ALA A 35 7.36 -6.47 6.15
C ALA A 35 6.88 -5.09 6.66
N TYR A 36 6.20 -4.30 5.82
CA TYR A 36 5.75 -2.95 6.18
C TYR A 36 4.34 -2.91 6.78
N THR A 37 3.53 -3.96 6.61
CA THR A 37 2.12 -3.97 7.05
C THR A 37 1.87 -4.96 8.18
N THR A 38 2.54 -6.11 8.16
CA THR A 38 2.31 -7.21 9.12
C THR A 38 2.50 -6.80 10.58
N PRO A 39 3.58 -6.07 10.97
CA PRO A 39 3.76 -5.71 12.38
C PRO A 39 2.57 -4.93 12.93
N PHE A 40 2.02 -3.98 12.15
CA PHE A 40 0.96 -3.09 12.60
C PHE A 40 -0.41 -3.77 12.61
N ASN A 41 -0.64 -4.71 11.69
CA ASN A 41 -1.81 -5.59 11.74
C ASN A 41 -1.78 -6.48 12.99
N LEU A 42 -0.61 -7.03 13.34
CA LEU A 42 -0.45 -7.90 14.51
C LEU A 42 -0.59 -7.13 15.83
N THR A 43 -0.05 -5.91 15.92
CA THR A 43 -0.12 -5.10 17.15
C THR A 43 -1.43 -4.31 17.27
N GLY A 44 -2.23 -4.25 16.20
CA GLY A 44 -3.49 -3.49 16.15
C GLY A 44 -3.26 -1.97 16.16
N ASN A 45 -2.16 -1.51 15.57
CA ASN A 45 -1.89 -0.09 15.42
C ASN A 45 -2.61 0.47 14.19
N PRO A 46 -3.21 1.67 14.27
CA PRO A 46 -3.77 2.32 13.11
C PRO A 46 -2.65 2.72 12.14
N ALA A 47 -2.82 2.41 10.86
CA ALA A 47 -1.92 2.80 9.78
C ALA A 47 -2.70 3.53 8.69
N LEU A 48 -2.14 4.63 8.18
CA LEU A 48 -2.71 5.43 7.11
C LEU A 48 -1.67 5.59 6.00
N VAL A 49 -2.11 5.42 4.75
CA VAL A 49 -1.27 5.64 3.57
C VAL A 49 -1.82 6.81 2.77
N MET A 50 -0.95 7.74 2.37
CA MET A 50 -1.33 8.89 1.55
C MET A 50 -0.26 9.20 0.47
N PRO A 51 -0.65 9.84 -0.64
CA PRO A 51 0.31 10.33 -1.63
C PRO A 51 1.25 11.36 -1.00
N PHE A 52 2.53 11.28 -1.34
CA PHE A 52 3.54 12.21 -0.82
C PHE A 52 4.21 13.00 -1.94
N THR A 53 4.73 12.31 -2.94
CA THR A 53 5.43 12.96 -4.06
C THR A 53 5.59 11.99 -5.24
N ARG A 54 6.33 12.40 -6.27
CA ARG A 54 6.74 11.55 -7.39
C ARG A 54 8.24 11.38 -7.41
N SER A 55 8.70 10.22 -7.87
CA SER A 55 10.12 9.99 -8.10
C SER A 55 10.64 10.89 -9.23
N LYS A 56 11.97 10.99 -9.40
CA LYS A 56 12.58 11.69 -10.55
C LYS A 56 12.11 11.16 -11.91
N LYS A 57 11.62 9.92 -11.96
CA LYS A 57 11.06 9.27 -13.16
C LYS A 57 9.53 9.41 -13.26
N GLY A 58 8.90 10.21 -12.40
CA GLY A 58 7.46 10.47 -12.41
C GLY A 58 6.59 9.40 -11.75
N LEU A 59 7.18 8.37 -11.14
CA LEU A 59 6.42 7.31 -10.47
C LEU A 59 5.81 7.83 -9.15
N PRO A 60 4.53 7.55 -8.86
CA PRO A 60 3.90 7.99 -7.62
C PRO A 60 4.55 7.33 -6.40
N MET A 61 4.80 8.10 -5.36
CA MET A 61 5.32 7.64 -4.07
C MET A 61 4.34 8.03 -2.96
N GLY A 62 3.94 7.04 -2.17
CA GLY A 62 3.13 7.22 -0.97
C GLY A 62 3.98 7.13 0.29
N ILE A 63 3.44 7.66 1.39
CA ILE A 63 3.98 7.47 2.74
C ILE A 63 2.98 6.70 3.58
N GLN A 64 3.48 5.82 4.45
CA GLN A 64 2.71 5.13 5.47
C GLN A 64 3.02 5.74 6.83
N ILE A 65 1.99 6.18 7.54
CA ILE A 65 2.09 6.77 8.87
C ILE A 65 1.38 5.85 9.84
N VAL A 66 2.06 5.47 10.92
CA VAL A 66 1.51 4.57 11.93
C VAL A 66 1.31 5.33 13.23
N GLY A 67 0.08 5.29 13.73
CA GLY A 67 -0.31 5.88 14.99
C GLY A 67 -0.17 4.94 16.17
N ARG A 68 -0.35 5.48 17.38
CA ARG A 68 -0.52 4.66 18.59
C ARG A 68 -1.90 4.00 18.54
N ARG A 69 -2.04 2.86 19.22
CA ARG A 69 -3.34 2.17 19.30
C ARG A 69 -4.43 3.11 19.85
N GLY A 70 -5.58 3.13 19.16
CA GLY A 70 -6.72 4.02 19.49
C GLY A 70 -6.51 5.49 19.16
N SER A 71 -5.49 5.85 18.36
CA SER A 71 -5.21 7.24 17.98
C SER A 71 -5.63 7.59 16.55
N ASP A 72 -6.64 6.91 16.01
CA ASP A 72 -7.12 7.02 14.63
C ASP A 72 -7.45 8.47 14.25
N MET A 73 -8.21 9.17 15.09
CA MET A 73 -8.57 10.58 14.85
C MET A 73 -7.36 11.52 14.84
N LYS A 74 -6.35 11.24 15.69
CA LYS A 74 -5.10 12.01 15.68
C LYS A 74 -4.31 11.74 14.41
N LEU A 75 -4.29 10.50 13.94
CA LEU A 75 -3.63 10.09 12.71
C LEU A 75 -4.26 10.77 11.49
N LEU A 76 -5.59 10.84 11.44
CA LEU A 76 -6.32 11.58 10.40
C LEU A 76 -6.01 13.08 10.43
N GLY A 77 -5.96 13.71 11.62
CA GLY A 77 -5.58 15.12 11.74
C GLY A 77 -4.14 15.41 11.31
N ILE A 78 -3.23 14.45 11.48
CA ILE A 78 -1.87 14.54 10.92
C ILE A 78 -1.92 14.46 9.39
N ALA A 79 -2.68 13.52 8.83
CA ALA A 79 -2.82 13.36 7.38
C ALA A 79 -3.43 14.62 6.72
N GLU A 80 -4.40 15.25 7.37
CA GLU A 80 -4.98 16.52 6.91
C GLU A 80 -3.91 17.62 6.81
N LYS A 81 -3.10 17.79 7.85
CA LYS A 81 -1.99 18.77 7.84
C LYS A 81 -0.94 18.47 6.78
N LEU A 82 -0.59 17.20 6.61
CA LEU A 82 0.36 16.79 5.58
C LEU A 82 -0.17 17.06 4.17
N THR A 83 -1.46 16.82 3.94
CA THR A 83 -2.12 17.07 2.65
C THR A 83 -2.03 18.54 2.24
N GLN A 84 -2.03 19.47 3.19
CA GLN A 84 -1.84 20.90 2.91
C GLN A 84 -0.46 21.20 2.32
N VAL A 85 0.56 20.36 2.60
CA VAL A 85 1.92 20.51 2.10
C VAL A 85 2.17 19.65 0.86
N THR A 86 1.66 18.42 0.85
CA THR A 86 1.92 17.43 -0.22
C THR A 86 0.95 17.55 -1.38
N GLY A 87 -0.17 18.25 -1.19
CA GLY A 87 -1.29 18.28 -2.12
C GLY A 87 -2.17 17.03 -2.05
N LEU A 88 -3.26 17.09 -2.81
CA LEU A 88 -4.23 16.00 -2.92
C LEU A 88 -3.78 14.92 -3.92
N PHE A 89 -4.43 13.76 -3.85
CA PHE A 89 -4.23 12.69 -4.81
C PHE A 89 -4.43 13.18 -6.25
N GLN A 90 -3.48 12.83 -7.12
CA GLN A 90 -3.57 13.04 -8.56
C GLN A 90 -3.62 11.70 -9.26
N ARG A 91 -4.66 11.50 -10.08
CA ARG A 91 -4.81 10.28 -10.89
C ARG A 91 -3.65 10.17 -11.90
N PRO A 92 -3.03 8.99 -12.05
CA PRO A 92 -2.05 8.77 -13.11
C PRO A 92 -2.68 9.02 -14.49
N PRO A 93 -1.97 9.68 -15.42
CA PRO A 93 -2.46 9.87 -16.78
C PRO A 93 -2.61 8.52 -17.48
N GLY A 94 -3.68 8.34 -18.26
CA GLY A 94 -3.90 7.13 -19.08
C GLY A 94 -4.62 5.97 -18.38
N TYR A 95 -5.13 6.16 -17.16
CA TYR A 95 -6.07 5.27 -16.48
C TYR A 95 -7.46 5.88 -16.41
#